data_AF-A0A7C4AG43-F1
#
_entry.id   AF-A0A7C4AG43-F1
#
_cell.length_a   1.000
_cell.length_b   1.000
_cell.length_c   1.000
_cell.angle_alpha   90.00
_cell.angle_beta   90.00
_cell.angle_gamma   90.00
#
_symmetry.space_group_name_H-M   'P 1'
#
loop_
_entity.id
_entity.type
_entity.pdbx_description
1 polymer ?
#
loop_
_entity_poly.entity_id
_entity_poly.type
_entity_poly.pdbx_seq_one_letter_code
_entity_poly.pdbx_strand_id
1 'polypeptide(L)'
;MKRRVLFVALSLALLAGLAVAARGHYLDGRGPDLLALLPPPPVAGSPQARAEVDELLALQAARTPEQVEYARADASRTPYRFADVLGPGCNKDAAPLLGRLMANVKRDASAAVDPVKNHYNRPRPFKAHPEITPCLSLPSSASYPSGHSTYGHLTAIIL
;
A
#
# COMPACT_ATOMS: atom_id res chain seq x y z
N MET A 1 1.50 -9.22 -58.37
CA MET A 1 0.58 -9.82 -57.35
C MET A 1 1.30 -10.75 -56.36
N LYS A 2 2.41 -10.36 -55.70
CA LYS A 2 3.07 -11.19 -54.65
C LYS A 2 3.88 -10.35 -53.64
N ARG A 3 3.31 -9.30 -53.05
CA ARG A 3 4.02 -8.44 -52.06
C ARG A 3 3.10 -7.79 -51.00
N ARG A 4 2.02 -8.47 -50.58
CA ARG A 4 1.08 -7.93 -49.57
C ARG A 4 0.65 -8.93 -48.48
N VAL A 5 1.40 -10.01 -48.25
CA VAL A 5 1.03 -11.03 -47.26
C VAL A 5 1.95 -11.04 -46.03
N LEU A 6 2.94 -10.14 -45.95
CA LEU A 6 3.93 -10.12 -44.88
C LEU A 6 3.76 -8.96 -43.90
N PHE A 7 2.53 -8.59 -43.51
CA PHE A 7 2.30 -7.55 -42.49
C PHE A 7 1.05 -7.77 -41.61
N VAL A 8 0.48 -8.98 -41.58
CA VAL A 8 -0.69 -9.28 -40.73
C VAL A 8 -0.35 -10.28 -39.60
N ALA A 9 0.84 -10.87 -39.59
CA ALA A 9 1.26 -11.84 -38.57
C ALA A 9 2.06 -11.24 -37.39
N LEU A 10 2.08 -9.90 -37.25
CA LEU A 10 2.77 -9.22 -36.14
C LEU A 10 1.86 -8.20 -35.44
N SER A 11 0.57 -8.52 -35.32
CA SER A 11 -0.44 -7.65 -34.69
C SER A 11 -1.28 -8.36 -33.63
N LEU A 12 -0.94 -9.59 -33.25
CA LEU A 12 -1.65 -10.40 -32.26
C LEU A 12 -0.82 -10.75 -31.01
N ALA A 13 0.17 -9.92 -30.68
CA ALA A 13 0.87 -9.99 -29.38
C ALA A 13 0.43 -8.84 -28.44
N LEU A 14 -0.77 -8.29 -28.66
CA LEU A 14 -1.47 -7.45 -27.72
C LEU A 14 -2.53 -8.32 -27.03
N LEU A 15 -2.67 -8.17 -25.71
CA LEU A 15 -3.56 -8.90 -24.79
C LEU A 15 -3.03 -10.22 -24.21
N ALA A 16 -2.06 -10.10 -23.31
CA ALA A 16 -2.20 -10.62 -21.95
C ALA A 16 -1.06 -10.07 -21.09
N GLY A 17 -1.18 -8.81 -20.68
CA GLY A 17 -0.59 -8.40 -19.42
C GLY A 17 -1.35 -9.12 -18.31
N LEU A 18 -1.11 -10.43 -18.14
CA LEU A 18 -1.46 -11.11 -16.89
C LEU A 18 -0.65 -10.37 -15.85
N ALA A 19 -1.29 -9.46 -15.12
CA ALA A 19 -0.80 -9.02 -13.84
C ALA A 19 -0.66 -10.30 -13.04
N VAL A 20 0.56 -10.85 -12.99
CA VAL A 20 0.89 -11.94 -12.08
C VAL A 20 0.60 -11.35 -10.71
N ALA A 21 -0.52 -11.75 -10.12
CA ALA A 21 -0.85 -11.36 -8.77
C ALA A 21 0.36 -11.72 -7.92
N ALA A 22 0.94 -10.72 -7.25
CA ALA A 22 2.11 -10.93 -6.42
C ALA A 22 1.79 -12.05 -5.44
N ARG A 23 2.50 -13.17 -5.52
CA ARG A 23 2.30 -14.27 -4.58
C ARG A 23 2.85 -13.87 -3.22
N GLY A 24 2.04 -14.13 -2.19
CA GLY A 24 2.46 -14.05 -0.80
C GLY A 24 3.62 -15.02 -0.52
N HIS A 25 4.21 -14.92 0.68
CA HIS A 25 5.23 -15.85 1.13
C HIS A 25 4.64 -17.03 1.91
N TYR A 26 3.95 -16.75 3.02
CA TYR A 26 3.36 -17.78 3.89
C TYR A 26 1.97 -18.20 3.41
N LEU A 27 1.18 -17.24 2.91
CA LEU A 27 -0.20 -17.51 2.55
C LEU A 27 -0.33 -18.12 1.15
N ASP A 28 0.59 -17.81 0.23
CA ASP A 28 0.63 -18.31 -1.16
C ASP A 28 -0.77 -18.40 -1.83
N GLY A 29 -1.56 -17.33 -1.71
CA GLY A 29 -2.92 -17.25 -2.28
C GLY A 29 -4.04 -17.86 -1.42
N ARG A 30 -3.72 -18.48 -0.28
CA ARG A 30 -4.68 -18.97 0.73
C ARG A 30 -5.02 -17.95 1.81
N GLY A 31 -4.74 -16.67 1.54
CA GLY A 31 -5.11 -15.57 2.42
C GLY A 31 -6.61 -15.28 2.40
N PRO A 32 -7.10 -14.44 3.32
CA PRO A 32 -8.49 -14.02 3.32
C PRO A 32 -8.85 -13.29 2.03
N ASP A 33 -10.07 -13.51 1.53
CA ASP A 33 -10.64 -12.71 0.44
C ASP A 33 -11.03 -11.33 0.97
N LEU A 34 -10.09 -10.40 0.92
CA LEU A 34 -10.31 -9.04 1.39
C LEU A 34 -11.32 -8.27 0.55
N LEU A 35 -11.59 -8.67 -0.70
CA LEU A 35 -12.60 -8.02 -1.53
C LEU A 35 -14.02 -8.40 -1.07
N ALA A 36 -14.19 -9.64 -0.61
CA ALA A 36 -15.45 -10.07 0.01
C ALA A 36 -15.65 -9.51 1.43
N LEU A 37 -14.57 -9.20 2.15
CA LEU A 37 -14.62 -8.78 3.56
C LEU A 37 -14.70 -7.27 3.75
N LEU A 38 -13.98 -6.48 2.95
CA LEU A 38 -13.93 -5.04 3.13
C LEU A 38 -15.12 -4.35 2.47
N PRO A 39 -15.74 -3.35 3.13
CA PRO A 39 -16.74 -2.53 2.46
C PRO A 39 -16.10 -1.71 1.34
N PRO A 40 -16.89 -1.21 0.37
CA PRO A 40 -16.38 -0.24 -0.58
C PRO A 40 -15.88 1.03 0.15
N PRO A 41 -14.88 1.74 -0.41
CA PRO A 41 -14.48 3.02 0.13
C PRO A 41 -15.63 4.04 0.07
N PRO A 42 -15.58 5.10 0.88
CA PRO A 42 -16.59 6.15 0.83
C PRO A 42 -16.72 6.74 -0.58
N VAL A 43 -17.96 6.92 -1.01
CA VAL A 43 -18.29 7.49 -2.33
C VAL A 43 -17.75 8.92 -2.41
N ALA A 44 -17.15 9.28 -3.54
CA ALA A 44 -16.65 10.63 -3.78
C ALA A 44 -17.76 11.67 -3.60
N GLY A 45 -17.48 12.73 -2.85
CA GLY A 45 -18.48 13.76 -2.53
C GLY A 45 -19.56 13.32 -1.53
N SER A 46 -19.46 12.15 -0.90
CA SER A 46 -20.31 11.82 0.26
C SER A 46 -19.92 12.68 1.48
N PRO A 47 -20.79 12.82 2.51
CA PRO A 47 -20.43 13.46 3.77
C PRO A 47 -19.19 12.84 4.42
N GLN A 48 -19.05 11.52 4.38
CA GLN A 48 -17.87 10.82 4.90
C GLN A 48 -16.61 11.17 4.11
N ALA A 49 -16.66 11.17 2.77
CA ALA A 49 -15.49 11.52 1.96
C ALA A 49 -15.06 12.99 2.17
N ARG A 50 -16.00 13.91 2.41
CA ARG A 50 -15.68 15.29 2.79
C ARG A 50 -15.01 15.37 4.16
N ALA A 51 -15.56 14.67 5.15
CA ALA A 51 -14.97 14.63 6.50
C ALA A 51 -13.54 14.07 6.49
N GLU A 52 -13.25 13.05 5.68
CA GLU A 52 -11.87 12.55 5.51
C GLU A 52 -10.91 13.61 4.93
N VAL A 53 -11.38 14.45 4.00
CA VAL A 53 -10.58 15.54 3.43
C VAL A 53 -10.36 16.65 4.46
N ASP A 54 -11.41 17.03 5.18
CA ASP A 54 -11.34 18.04 6.24
C ASP A 54 -10.34 17.62 7.34
N GLU A 55 -10.35 16.33 7.71
CA GLU A 55 -9.38 15.76 8.66
C GLU A 55 -7.93 15.87 8.12
N LEU A 56 -7.70 15.51 6.85
CA LEU A 56 -6.37 15.61 6.25
C LEU A 56 -5.85 17.05 6.19
N LEU A 57 -6.72 18.01 5.91
CA LEU A 57 -6.38 19.43 5.91
C LEU A 57 -6.08 19.95 7.32
N ALA A 58 -6.86 19.53 8.32
CA ALA A 58 -6.62 19.86 9.72
C ALA A 58 -5.26 19.29 10.19
N LEU A 59 -4.97 18.02 9.89
CA LEU A 59 -3.67 17.40 10.19
C LEU A 59 -2.52 18.11 9.48
N GLN A 60 -2.70 18.51 8.22
CA GLN A 60 -1.71 19.28 7.48
C GLN A 60 -1.42 20.64 8.11
N ALA A 61 -2.46 21.35 8.57
CA ALA A 61 -2.32 22.66 9.19
C ALA A 61 -1.67 22.56 10.59
N ALA A 62 -1.94 21.47 11.32
CA ALA A 62 -1.49 21.29 12.69
C ALA A 62 -0.14 20.55 12.85
N ARG A 63 0.33 19.83 11.81
CA ARG A 63 1.54 18.99 11.94
C ARG A 63 2.77 19.80 12.31
N THR A 64 3.50 19.35 13.33
CA THR A 64 4.77 19.95 13.73
C THR A 64 5.94 19.39 12.90
N PRO A 65 7.11 20.06 12.88
CA PRO A 65 8.32 19.50 12.26
C PRO A 65 8.68 18.11 12.82
N GLU A 66 8.53 17.90 14.12
CA GLU A 66 8.84 16.62 14.78
C GLU A 66 7.89 15.52 14.31
N GLN A 67 6.60 15.82 14.16
CA GLN A 67 5.62 14.88 13.61
C GLN A 67 5.90 14.56 12.14
N VAL A 68 6.39 15.53 11.36
CA VAL A 68 6.83 15.29 9.98
C VAL A 68 8.02 14.34 9.95
N GLU A 69 9.04 14.55 10.78
CA GLU A 69 10.20 13.67 10.84
C GLU A 69 9.83 12.26 11.33
N TYR A 70 8.94 12.17 12.31
CA TYR A 70 8.39 10.88 12.75
C TYR A 70 7.66 10.15 11.61
N ALA A 71 6.79 10.85 10.87
CA ALA A 71 6.10 10.29 9.71
C ALA A 71 7.06 9.86 8.59
N ARG A 72 8.16 10.61 8.37
CA ARG A 72 9.22 10.23 7.43
C ARG A 72 9.92 8.94 7.85
N ALA A 73 10.20 8.77 9.14
CA ALA A 73 10.77 7.53 9.66
C ALA A 73 9.83 6.34 9.43
N ASP A 74 8.53 6.53 9.63
CA ASP A 74 7.49 5.52 9.43
C ASP A 74 7.20 5.17 7.96
N ALA A 75 7.71 5.96 7.01
CA ALA A 75 7.68 5.58 5.60
C ALA A 75 8.43 4.23 5.38
N SER A 76 9.42 3.93 6.22
CA SER A 76 10.12 2.65 6.25
C SER A 76 9.31 1.59 6.99
N ARG A 77 8.70 0.68 6.21
CA ARG A 77 7.99 -0.50 6.74
C ARG A 77 8.98 -1.58 7.20
N THR A 78 9.44 -1.46 8.44
CA THR A 78 10.39 -2.36 9.10
C THR A 78 9.98 -2.62 10.56
N PRO A 79 10.18 -3.82 11.13
CA PRO A 79 9.82 -4.08 12.54
C PRO A 79 10.62 -3.23 13.52
N TYR A 80 11.81 -2.80 13.15
CA TYR A 80 12.67 -1.98 14.01
C TYR A 80 12.12 -0.56 14.26
N ARG A 81 11.02 -0.16 13.61
CA ARG A 81 10.29 1.06 13.98
C ARG A 81 9.62 0.95 15.35
N PHE A 82 9.38 -0.28 15.84
CA PHE A 82 8.77 -0.58 17.13
C PHE A 82 9.81 -0.75 18.26
N ALA A 83 11.06 -0.35 18.05
CA ALA A 83 12.13 -0.47 19.05
C ALA A 83 11.93 0.46 20.27
N ASP A 84 11.13 1.51 20.11
CA ASP A 84 10.67 2.37 21.21
C ASP A 84 9.79 1.63 22.22
N VAL A 85 9.09 0.57 21.77
CA VAL A 85 8.29 -0.31 22.64
C VAL A 85 9.07 -1.58 23.02
N LEU A 86 9.75 -2.21 22.07
CA LEU A 86 10.41 -3.51 22.25
C LEU A 86 11.83 -3.41 22.83
N GLY A 87 12.38 -2.21 22.94
CA GLY A 87 13.70 -1.95 23.47
C GLY A 87 14.83 -2.07 22.44
N PRO A 88 16.08 -1.77 22.87
CA PRO A 88 17.22 -1.59 21.98
C PRO A 88 17.66 -2.86 21.23
N GLY A 89 17.24 -4.05 21.70
CA GLY A 89 17.47 -5.32 21.00
C GLY A 89 16.67 -5.48 19.70
N CYS A 90 15.63 -4.66 19.48
CA CYS A 90 14.85 -4.66 18.25
C CYS A 90 15.57 -3.88 17.15
N ASN A 91 16.67 -4.45 16.65
CA ASN A 91 17.47 -3.87 15.56
C ASN A 91 17.96 -4.95 14.57
N LYS A 92 18.51 -4.51 13.44
CA LYS A 92 18.95 -5.40 12.34
C LYS A 92 20.03 -6.40 12.76
N ASP A 93 20.94 -5.97 13.63
CA ASP A 93 22.12 -6.74 14.01
C ASP A 93 21.77 -7.77 15.08
N ALA A 94 20.95 -7.38 16.05
CA ALA A 94 20.53 -8.25 17.15
C ALA A 94 19.34 -9.16 16.80
N ALA A 95 18.46 -8.74 15.88
CA ALA A 95 17.24 -9.47 15.53
C ALA A 95 17.07 -9.71 14.00
N PRO A 96 18.07 -10.29 13.31
CA PRO A 96 18.01 -10.48 11.86
C PRO A 96 16.87 -11.42 11.41
N LEU A 97 16.49 -12.40 12.24
CA LEU A 97 15.37 -13.31 11.96
C LEU A 97 14.02 -12.59 12.00
N LEU A 98 13.85 -11.61 12.88
CA LEU A 98 12.65 -10.76 12.92
C LEU A 98 12.53 -9.94 11.63
N GLY A 99 13.63 -9.36 11.16
CA GLY A 99 13.66 -8.65 9.88
C GLY A 99 13.23 -9.54 8.71
N ARG A 100 13.70 -10.79 8.67
CA ARG A 100 13.32 -11.77 7.64
C ARG A 100 11.85 -12.16 7.74
N LEU A 101 11.37 -12.47 8.95
CA LEU A 101 9.97 -12.79 9.21
C LEU A 101 9.05 -11.67 8.69
N MET A 102 9.32 -10.43 9.09
CA MET A 102 8.46 -9.30 8.74
C MET A 102 8.58 -8.85 7.28
N ALA A 103 9.71 -9.12 6.62
CA ALA A 103 9.81 -8.95 5.18
C ALA A 103 8.89 -9.92 4.42
N ASN A 104 8.77 -11.17 4.90
CA ASN A 104 7.83 -12.15 4.34
C ASN A 104 6.37 -11.76 4.63
N VAL A 105 6.06 -11.34 5.88
CA VAL A 105 4.72 -10.84 6.25
C VAL A 105 4.33 -9.63 5.39
N LYS A 106 5.25 -8.70 5.13
CA LYS A 106 5.02 -7.55 4.25
C LYS A 106 4.65 -8.00 2.84
N ARG A 107 5.26 -9.07 2.32
CA ARG A 107 4.93 -9.64 1.00
C ARG A 107 3.52 -10.22 1.00
N ASP A 108 3.16 -10.99 2.02
CA ASP A 108 1.80 -11.51 2.19
C ASP A 108 0.75 -10.40 2.30
N ALA A 109 1.03 -9.38 3.11
CA ALA A 109 0.16 -8.22 3.27
C ALA A 109 -0.09 -7.50 1.94
N SER A 110 0.98 -7.25 1.16
CA SER A 110 0.88 -6.66 -0.18
C SER A 110 0.04 -7.54 -1.12
N ALA A 111 0.32 -8.84 -1.17
CA ALA A 111 -0.42 -9.79 -2.00
C ALA A 111 -1.93 -9.80 -1.68
N ALA A 112 -2.30 -9.62 -0.40
CA ALA A 112 -3.70 -9.58 0.01
C ALA A 112 -4.40 -8.26 -0.34
N VAL A 113 -3.73 -7.10 -0.17
CA VAL A 113 -4.38 -5.78 -0.36
C VAL A 113 -4.36 -5.27 -1.80
N ASP A 114 -3.38 -5.69 -2.62
CA ASP A 114 -3.23 -5.18 -3.99
C ASP A 114 -4.42 -5.51 -4.90
N PRO A 115 -5.06 -6.70 -4.83
CA PRO A 115 -6.30 -6.97 -5.58
C PRO A 115 -7.44 -6.00 -5.23
N VAL A 116 -7.63 -5.69 -3.95
CA VAL A 116 -8.67 -4.75 -3.50
C VAL A 116 -8.36 -3.32 -3.97
N LYS A 117 -7.08 -2.92 -3.91
CA LYS A 117 -6.61 -1.65 -4.46
C LYS A 117 -6.93 -1.51 -5.94
N ASN A 118 -6.66 -2.56 -6.72
CA ASN A 118 -6.91 -2.55 -8.16
C ASN A 118 -8.41 -2.55 -8.46
N HIS A 119 -9.22 -3.27 -7.66
CA HIS A 119 -10.67 -3.31 -7.82
C HIS A 119 -11.32 -1.94 -7.62
N TYR A 120 -11.08 -1.29 -6.48
CA TYR A 120 -11.71 0.01 -6.19
C TYR A 120 -10.99 1.18 -6.86
N ASN A 121 -9.70 1.04 -7.15
CA ASN A 121 -8.83 2.04 -7.78
C ASN A 121 -9.03 3.46 -7.20
N ARG A 122 -9.24 3.55 -5.88
CA ARG A 122 -9.54 4.82 -5.21
C ARG A 122 -8.36 5.79 -5.40
N PRO A 123 -8.57 7.01 -5.92
CA PRO A 123 -7.51 8.00 -6.03
C PRO A 123 -6.89 8.31 -4.66
N ARG A 124 -5.62 8.70 -4.65
CA ARG A 124 -4.96 9.23 -3.45
C ARG A 124 -5.48 10.64 -3.17
N PRO A 125 -5.57 11.07 -1.90
CA PRO A 125 -6.08 12.40 -1.55
C PRO A 125 -5.41 13.53 -2.33
N PHE A 126 -4.07 13.57 -2.37
CA PHE A 126 -3.30 14.59 -3.11
C PHE A 126 -3.52 14.59 -4.64
N LYS A 127 -4.10 13.54 -5.22
CA LYS A 127 -4.48 13.50 -6.65
C LYS A 127 -5.87 14.10 -6.89
N ALA A 128 -6.78 13.95 -5.94
CA ALA A 128 -8.16 14.43 -6.04
C ALA A 128 -8.34 15.84 -5.45
N HIS A 129 -7.48 16.21 -4.50
CA HIS A 129 -7.53 17.44 -3.71
C HIS A 129 -6.14 18.09 -3.71
N PRO A 130 -5.85 19.01 -4.66
CA PRO A 130 -4.52 19.64 -4.81
C PRO A 130 -4.08 20.48 -3.61
N GLU A 131 -5.02 20.88 -2.75
CA GLU A 131 -4.77 21.55 -1.48
C GLU A 131 -4.08 20.65 -0.44
N ILE A 132 -4.14 19.33 -0.61
CA ILE A 132 -3.43 18.36 0.23
C ILE A 132 -2.00 18.21 -0.29
N THR A 133 -1.03 18.61 0.55
CA THR A 133 0.41 18.57 0.31
C THR A 133 1.09 17.57 1.27
N PRO A 134 1.31 16.31 0.82
CA PRO A 134 1.97 15.30 1.64
C PRO A 134 3.40 15.72 2.01
N CYS A 135 3.80 15.43 3.25
CA CYS A 135 5.19 15.58 3.70
C CYS A 135 6.09 14.37 3.34
N LEU A 136 5.52 13.37 2.67
CA LEU A 136 6.15 12.10 2.29
C LEU A 136 6.22 11.95 0.76
N SER A 137 7.01 10.97 0.31
CA SER A 137 7.03 10.57 -1.10
C SER A 137 5.63 10.12 -1.57
N LEU A 138 5.26 10.50 -2.79
CA LEU A 138 3.94 10.25 -3.35
C LEU A 138 3.84 8.81 -3.89
N PRO A 139 2.99 7.93 -3.32
CA PRO A 139 2.84 6.57 -3.82
C PRO A 139 2.11 6.56 -5.17
N SER A 140 2.51 5.65 -6.06
CA SER A 140 1.84 5.46 -7.36
C SER A 140 0.56 4.64 -7.27
N SER A 141 0.43 3.74 -6.28
CA SER A 141 -0.71 2.83 -6.11
C SER A 141 -1.99 3.51 -5.61
N ALA A 142 -3.13 2.88 -5.84
CA ALA A 142 -4.44 3.31 -5.32
C ALA A 142 -4.46 3.42 -3.78
N SER A 143 -5.40 4.18 -3.22
CA SER A 143 -5.41 4.54 -1.79
C SER A 143 -6.02 3.47 -0.89
N TYR A 144 -7.06 2.77 -1.33
CA TYR A 144 -7.88 1.89 -0.48
C TYR A 144 -7.66 0.39 -0.77
N PRO A 145 -7.39 -0.45 0.26
CA PRO A 145 -7.06 -0.10 1.64
C PRO A 145 -5.58 0.34 1.78
N SER A 146 -5.17 0.87 2.93
CA SER A 146 -3.77 1.30 3.14
C SER A 146 -2.82 0.13 3.39
N GLY A 147 -1.90 -0.14 2.45
CA GLY A 147 -0.87 -1.19 2.63
C GLY A 147 0.18 -0.87 3.70
N HIS A 148 0.39 0.41 4.05
CA HIS A 148 1.23 0.79 5.19
C HIS A 148 0.54 0.50 6.52
N SER A 149 -0.74 0.83 6.63
CA SER A 149 -1.54 0.55 7.83
C SER A 149 -1.74 -0.95 8.03
N THR A 150 -1.99 -1.71 6.96
CA THR A 150 -2.07 -3.18 7.03
C THR A 150 -0.75 -3.78 7.56
N TYR A 151 0.40 -3.34 7.05
CA TYR A 151 1.70 -3.81 7.55
C TYR A 151 1.90 -3.45 9.03
N GLY A 152 1.63 -2.20 9.42
CA GLY A 152 1.80 -1.75 10.80
C GLY A 152 0.91 -2.54 11.78
N HIS A 153 -0.35 -2.76 11.41
CA HIS A 153 -1.30 -3.50 12.23
C HIS A 153 -0.91 -4.98 12.37
N LEU A 154 -0.53 -5.64 11.27
CA LEU A 154 -0.02 -7.02 11.34
C LEU A 154 1.24 -7.12 12.20
N THR A 155 2.14 -6.13 12.10
CA THR A 155 3.35 -6.08 12.93
C THR A 155 2.99 -6.01 14.41
N ALA A 156 2.01 -5.17 14.77
CA ALA A 156 1.54 -5.03 16.15
C ALA A 156 0.78 -6.25 16.70
N ILE A 157 0.20 -7.10 15.84
CA ILE A 157 -0.43 -8.36 16.26
C ILE A 157 0.62 -9.46 16.47
N ILE A 158 1.67 -9.47 15.65
CA ILE A 158 2.70 -10.52 15.65
C ILE A 158 3.71 -10.33 16.79
N LEU A 159 3.97 -9.08 17.19
CA LEU A 159 4.92 -8.71 18.24
C LEU A 159 4.21 -8.51 19.58
#